data_AF-A0A9P8BWI0-F1
#
_entry.id   AF-A0A9P8BWI0-F1
#
_cell.length_a   1.000
_cell.length_b   1.000
_cell.length_c   1.000
_cell.angle_alpha   90.00
_cell.angle_beta   90.00
_cell.angle_gamma   90.00
#
_symmetry.space_group_name_H-M   'P 1'
#
loop_
_entity.id
_entity.type
_entity.pdbx_description
1 polymer ?
#
loop_
_entity_poly.entity_id
_entity_poly.type
_entity_poly.pdbx_seq_one_letter_code
_entity_poly.pdbx_strand_id
1 'polypeptide(L)'
;MVRLLLGLTACAAMAMADVTFNVVGLREDAGDSFGVMVNGKLTKLTTTEDTYPLWSANVADVDAPLTYKYVQLEKNGKVGKKEKEERNLPQGAIHTPNEFFDRSHTLHNLPPLPQVYDNKLEQNSPFFREGFIGNIFVEGDPAKIKYLNKGGGDFHPDPIKVQVQYIG
;
A
#
# COMPACT_ATOMS: atom_id res chain seq x y z
N MET A 1 -39.85 3.84 -54.32
CA MET A 1 -38.54 3.48 -53.73
C MET A 1 -38.30 4.39 -52.52
N VAL A 2 -38.49 3.89 -51.31
CA VAL A 2 -38.23 4.64 -50.07
C VAL A 2 -36.97 4.04 -49.45
N ARG A 3 -35.90 4.82 -49.38
CA ARG A 3 -34.61 4.41 -48.79
C ARG A 3 -34.70 4.57 -47.28
N LEU A 4 -34.63 3.44 -46.57
CA LEU A 4 -34.48 3.36 -45.12
C LEU A 4 -33.01 3.66 -44.78
N LEU A 5 -32.72 4.76 -44.07
CA LEU A 5 -31.43 4.96 -43.40
C LEU A 5 -31.55 4.42 -41.97
N LEU A 6 -30.94 3.26 -41.70
CA LEU A 6 -30.64 2.84 -40.32
C LEU A 6 -29.31 3.46 -39.91
N GLY A 7 -29.34 4.40 -38.97
CA GLY A 7 -28.16 4.85 -38.25
C GLY A 7 -27.81 3.85 -37.15
N LEU A 8 -26.68 3.16 -37.29
CA LEU A 8 -26.14 2.25 -36.29
C LEU A 8 -25.35 3.06 -35.26
N THR A 9 -26.01 3.47 -34.17
CA THR A 9 -25.33 4.09 -33.03
C THR A 9 -24.62 3.01 -32.22
N ALA A 10 -23.30 2.89 -32.39
CA ALA A 10 -22.48 2.00 -31.57
C ALA A 10 -22.27 2.63 -30.18
N CYS A 11 -22.98 2.13 -29.17
CA CYS A 11 -22.60 2.34 -27.77
C CYS A 11 -21.35 1.51 -27.51
N ALA A 12 -20.17 2.15 -27.49
CA ALA A 12 -18.96 1.51 -27.00
C ALA A 12 -19.12 1.30 -25.48
N ALA A 13 -19.40 0.07 -25.06
CA ALA A 13 -19.25 -0.33 -23.67
C ALA A 13 -17.75 -0.31 -23.36
N MET A 14 -17.29 0.72 -22.63
CA MET A 14 -15.96 0.67 -22.03
C MET A 14 -16.01 -0.39 -20.93
N ALA A 15 -15.35 -1.53 -21.14
CA ALA A 15 -15.12 -2.47 -20.06
C ALA A 15 -14.19 -1.79 -19.06
N MET A 16 -14.69 -1.52 -17.86
CA MET A 16 -13.88 -1.01 -16.76
C MET A 16 -12.89 -2.10 -16.36
N ALA A 17 -11.63 -1.75 -16.16
CA ALA A 17 -10.61 -2.69 -15.71
C ALA A 17 -10.78 -3.04 -14.22
N ASP A 18 -10.04 -4.04 -13.76
CA ASP A 18 -9.93 -4.39 -12.35
C ASP A 18 -8.59 -3.85 -11.82
N VAL A 19 -8.60 -3.17 -10.66
CA VAL A 19 -7.38 -2.64 -10.04
C VAL A 19 -7.11 -3.33 -8.71
N THR A 20 -5.86 -3.76 -8.51
CA THR A 20 -5.42 -4.33 -7.23
C THR A 20 -4.85 -3.25 -6.31
N PHE A 21 -5.48 -3.05 -5.16
CA PHE A 21 -5.01 -2.10 -4.16
C PHE A 21 -4.24 -2.82 -3.06
N ASN A 22 -3.10 -2.26 -2.69
CA ASN A 22 -2.15 -2.78 -1.71
C ASN A 22 -1.81 -1.69 -0.68
N VAL A 23 -2.05 -1.96 0.61
CA VAL A 23 -1.66 -1.06 1.70
C VAL A 23 -1.02 -1.84 2.82
N VAL A 24 0.07 -1.28 3.34
CA VAL A 24 0.78 -1.73 4.52
C VAL A 24 0.25 -0.96 5.71
N GLY A 25 -0.30 -1.68 6.68
CA GLY A 25 -0.96 -1.08 7.83
C GLY A 25 -0.93 -1.97 9.06
N LEU A 26 -0.61 -1.39 10.20
CA LEU A 26 -0.63 -2.06 11.49
C LEU A 26 -2.02 -1.98 12.10
N ARG A 27 -2.51 -3.10 12.65
CA ARG A 27 -3.76 -3.13 13.41
C ARG A 27 -3.54 -2.45 14.75
N GLU A 28 -4.48 -1.60 15.17
CA GLU A 28 -4.49 -1.08 16.54
C GLU A 28 -5.04 -2.14 17.49
N ASP A 29 -6.11 -2.83 17.10
CA ASP A 29 -6.74 -3.89 17.88
C ASP A 29 -6.88 -5.23 17.13
N ALA A 30 -6.98 -6.31 17.91
CA ALA A 30 -7.23 -7.65 17.39
C ALA A 30 -8.62 -7.75 16.73
N GLY A 31 -8.63 -7.71 15.41
CA GLY A 31 -9.84 -7.78 14.58
C GLY A 31 -10.01 -6.58 13.65
N ASP A 32 -9.20 -5.54 13.84
CA ASP A 32 -9.13 -4.43 12.89
C ASP A 32 -8.60 -4.88 11.54
N SER A 33 -9.01 -4.15 10.50
CA SER A 33 -8.63 -4.40 9.12
C SER A 33 -8.48 -3.12 8.33
N PHE A 34 -8.10 -3.22 7.07
CA PHE A 34 -8.03 -2.07 6.17
C PHE A 34 -9.08 -2.19 5.06
N GLY A 35 -9.43 -1.03 4.50
CA GLY A 35 -10.31 -0.89 3.36
C GLY A 35 -9.77 0.16 2.40
N VAL A 36 -10.25 0.14 1.17
CA VAL A 36 -10.02 1.20 0.19
C VAL A 36 -11.36 1.83 -0.21
N MET A 37 -11.39 3.15 -0.23
CA MET A 37 -12.50 3.96 -0.73
C MET A 37 -12.17 4.41 -2.14
N VAL A 38 -12.94 3.94 -3.13
CA VAL A 38 -12.82 4.35 -4.53
C VAL A 38 -14.21 4.79 -5.00
N ASN A 39 -14.34 5.99 -5.58
CA ASN A 39 -15.62 6.53 -6.07
C ASN A 39 -16.76 6.48 -5.01
N GLY A 40 -16.43 6.69 -3.73
CA GLY A 40 -17.38 6.63 -2.63
C GLY A 40 -17.80 5.21 -2.19
N LYS A 41 -17.32 4.16 -2.86
CA LYS A 41 -17.54 2.76 -2.49
C LYS A 41 -16.40 2.23 -1.63
N LEU A 42 -16.74 1.61 -0.51
CA LEU A 42 -15.80 0.92 0.37
C LEU A 42 -15.61 -0.52 -0.10
N THR A 43 -14.36 -0.92 -0.32
CA THR A 43 -13.96 -2.31 -0.48
C THR A 43 -13.05 -2.71 0.68
N LYS A 44 -13.40 -3.79 1.39
CA LYS A 44 -12.57 -4.33 2.47
C LYS A 44 -11.36 -5.05 1.89
N LEU A 45 -10.19 -4.79 2.45
CA LEU A 45 -8.93 -5.47 2.13
C LEU A 45 -8.72 -6.66 3.06
N THR A 46 -7.96 -7.66 2.59
CA THR A 46 -7.65 -8.86 3.35
C THR A 46 -6.14 -9.05 3.49
N THR A 47 -5.75 -9.82 4.50
CA THR A 47 -4.36 -10.24 4.76
C THR A 47 -4.41 -11.65 5.37
N THR A 48 -3.32 -12.40 5.24
CA THR A 48 -3.06 -13.63 5.98
C THR A 48 -2.00 -13.39 7.06
N GLU A 49 -1.68 -14.41 7.85
CA GLU A 49 -0.55 -14.37 8.78
C GLU A 49 0.78 -14.19 8.02
N ASP A 50 0.92 -14.82 6.86
CA ASP A 50 2.15 -14.74 6.04
C ASP A 50 2.32 -13.40 5.31
N THR A 51 1.22 -12.72 4.98
CA THR A 51 1.27 -11.43 4.26
C THR A 51 1.20 -10.24 5.19
N TYR A 52 0.74 -10.40 6.43
CA TYR A 52 0.67 -9.29 7.39
C TYR A 52 2.06 -8.66 7.53
N PRO A 53 2.18 -7.31 7.49
CA PRO A 53 1.16 -6.27 7.54
C PRO A 53 0.66 -5.72 6.18
N LEU A 54 0.84 -6.46 5.08
CA LEU A 54 0.31 -6.11 3.77
C LEU A 54 -1.16 -6.55 3.61
N TRP A 55 -2.00 -5.61 3.22
CA TRP A 55 -3.42 -5.80 2.95
C TRP A 55 -3.74 -5.52 1.50
N SER A 56 -4.51 -6.42 0.87
CA SER A 56 -4.80 -6.33 -0.55
C SER A 56 -6.26 -6.65 -0.88
N ALA A 57 -6.75 -6.08 -1.98
CA ALA A 57 -7.95 -6.54 -2.66
C ALA A 57 -7.92 -6.12 -4.12
N ASN A 58 -8.56 -6.93 -4.96
CA ASN A 58 -8.95 -6.54 -6.29
C ASN A 58 -10.30 -5.81 -6.22
N VAL A 59 -10.36 -4.60 -6.77
CA VAL A 59 -11.61 -3.84 -6.91
C VAL A 59 -12.03 -3.94 -8.36
N ALA A 60 -13.18 -4.54 -8.59
CA ALA A 60 -13.77 -4.66 -9.91
C ALA A 60 -14.41 -3.34 -10.37
N ASP A 61 -14.51 -3.19 -11.68
CA ASP A 61 -15.20 -2.08 -12.36
C ASP A 61 -14.60 -0.70 -12.06
N VAL A 62 -13.28 -0.60 -11.89
CA VAL A 62 -12.56 0.66 -11.67
C VAL A 62 -11.33 0.76 -12.57
N ASP A 63 -11.19 1.85 -13.31
CA ASP A 63 -10.05 2.07 -14.20
C ASP A 63 -9.31 3.35 -13.84
N ALA A 64 -8.00 3.34 -14.04
CA ALA A 64 -7.16 4.51 -13.81
C ALA A 64 -7.18 5.45 -15.02
N PRO A 65 -7.15 6.78 -14.85
CA PRO A 65 -6.79 7.46 -13.61
C PRO A 65 -7.96 7.62 -12.64
N LEU A 66 -7.70 7.43 -11.35
CA LEU A 66 -8.70 7.57 -10.30
C LEU A 66 -8.10 8.13 -9.00
N THR A 67 -8.97 8.63 -8.12
CA THR A 67 -8.61 9.02 -6.76
C THR A 67 -9.16 8.01 -5.76
N TYR A 68 -8.41 7.80 -4.68
CA TYR A 68 -8.76 6.82 -3.66
C TYR A 68 -8.16 7.18 -2.30
N LYS A 69 -8.66 6.54 -1.24
CA LYS A 69 -8.10 6.63 0.11
C LYS A 69 -8.16 5.28 0.80
N TYR A 70 -7.15 4.96 1.60
CA TYR A 70 -7.28 3.86 2.53
C TYR A 70 -8.01 4.28 3.80
N VAL A 71 -8.60 3.30 4.47
CA VAL A 71 -9.28 3.44 5.75
C VAL A 71 -8.93 2.27 6.66
N GLN A 72 -8.81 2.54 7.95
CA GLN A 72 -8.81 1.50 8.98
C GLN A 72 -10.25 1.20 9.35
N LEU A 73 -10.58 -0.08 9.36
CA LEU A 73 -11.87 -0.62 9.73
C LEU A 73 -11.74 -1.26 11.11
N GLU A 74 -12.63 -0.86 12.02
CA GLU A 74 -12.80 -1.53 13.31
C GLU A 74 -13.28 -2.97 13.09
N LYS A 75 -13.16 -3.81 14.12
CA LYS A 75 -13.68 -5.20 14.11
C LYS A 75 -15.14 -5.34 13.65
N ASN A 76 -15.98 -4.32 13.86
CA ASN A 76 -17.39 -4.30 13.44
C ASN A 76 -17.59 -3.90 11.95
N GLY A 77 -16.52 -3.61 11.22
CA GLY A 77 -16.53 -3.18 9.81
C GLY A 77 -16.78 -1.69 9.59
N LYS A 78 -16.97 -0.89 10.65
CA LYS A 78 -17.09 0.56 10.55
C LYS A 78 -15.73 1.20 10.31
N VAL A 79 -15.74 2.33 9.63
CA VAL A 79 -14.53 3.14 9.42
C VAL A 79 -14.16 3.84 10.72
N GLY A 80 -13.06 3.40 11.34
CA GLY A 80 -12.49 4.04 12.53
C GLY A 80 -11.61 5.24 12.17
N LYS A 81 -10.63 5.02 11.29
CA LYS A 81 -9.70 6.05 10.82
C LYS A 81 -9.67 6.13 9.29
N LYS A 82 -9.56 7.35 8.76
CA LYS A 82 -9.38 7.62 7.33
C LYS A 82 -8.03 8.29 7.11
N GLU A 83 -7.39 8.00 5.98
CA GLU A 83 -6.24 8.79 5.56
C GLU A 83 -6.62 10.27 5.43
N LYS A 84 -5.68 11.15 5.78
CA LYS A 84 -5.86 12.59 5.64
C LYS A 84 -5.87 13.01 4.17
N GLU A 85 -4.96 12.45 3.38
CA GLU A 85 -4.73 12.82 1.98
C GLU A 85 -5.38 11.84 1.01
N GLU A 86 -5.84 12.36 -0.13
CA GLU A 86 -6.29 11.52 -1.26
C GLU A 86 -5.11 11.11 -2.12
N ARG A 87 -5.11 9.84 -2.52
CA ARG A 87 -4.11 9.25 -3.41
C ARG A 87 -4.62 9.30 -4.84
N ASN A 88 -3.68 9.36 -5.78
CA ASN A 88 -3.96 9.36 -7.21
C ASN A 88 -3.30 8.15 -7.86
N LEU A 89 -4.08 7.38 -8.61
CA LEU A 89 -3.58 6.28 -9.42
C LEU A 89 -3.45 6.79 -10.88
N PRO A 90 -2.26 6.77 -11.49
CA PRO A 90 -2.08 7.28 -12.85
C PRO A 90 -2.71 6.36 -13.89
N GLN A 91 -3.04 6.93 -15.06
CA GLN A 91 -3.67 6.22 -16.17
C GLN A 91 -2.90 4.93 -16.55
N GLY A 92 -3.65 3.85 -16.78
CA GLY A 92 -3.11 2.55 -17.19
C GLY A 92 -2.49 1.70 -16.08
N ALA A 93 -2.51 2.17 -14.82
CA ALA A 93 -2.08 1.36 -13.69
C ALA A 93 -3.15 0.32 -13.31
N ILE A 94 -2.73 -0.95 -13.22
CA ILE A 94 -3.58 -2.09 -12.83
C ILE A 94 -3.41 -2.47 -11.35
N HIS A 95 -2.47 -1.83 -10.64
CA HIS A 95 -2.25 -2.03 -9.22
C HIS A 95 -1.62 -0.79 -8.56
N THR A 96 -1.82 -0.63 -7.25
CA THR A 96 -1.03 0.30 -6.43
C THR A 96 0.28 -0.38 -5.97
N PRO A 97 1.36 0.38 -5.72
CA PRO A 97 2.52 -0.16 -5.01
C PRO A 97 2.14 -0.53 -3.56
N ASN A 98 3.07 -1.10 -2.80
CA ASN A 98 2.90 -1.33 -1.37
C ASN A 98 2.90 0.02 -0.62
N GLU A 99 1.74 0.65 -0.51
CA GLU A 99 1.58 1.98 0.07
C GLU A 99 1.45 1.91 1.59
N PHE A 100 1.95 2.90 2.32
CA PHE A 100 1.85 2.92 3.78
C PHE A 100 0.67 3.76 4.22
N PHE A 101 -0.19 3.17 5.06
CA PHE A 101 -1.35 3.88 5.58
C PHE A 101 -0.97 5.17 6.31
N ASP A 102 -1.64 6.27 5.97
CA ASP A 102 -1.47 7.62 6.54
C ASP A 102 -0.07 8.23 6.30
N ARG A 103 0.66 7.73 5.28
CA ARG A 103 1.90 8.34 4.77
C ARG A 103 1.64 8.98 3.40
N SER A 104 1.98 10.25 3.26
CA SER A 104 1.75 11.05 2.03
C SER A 104 2.58 10.56 0.84
N HIS A 105 3.80 10.06 1.08
CA HIS A 105 4.71 9.62 0.04
C HIS A 105 5.18 8.18 0.27
N THR A 106 4.88 7.31 -0.69
CA THR A 106 5.47 5.96 -0.78
C THR A 106 6.76 5.98 -1.61
N LEU A 107 6.81 6.86 -2.61
CA LEU A 107 7.94 7.06 -3.51
C LEU A 107 8.54 8.45 -3.31
N HIS A 108 9.86 8.52 -3.30
CA HIS A 108 10.63 9.76 -3.24
C HIS A 108 11.78 9.71 -4.24
N ASN A 109 11.61 10.41 -5.38
CA ASN A 109 12.66 10.47 -6.39
C ASN A 109 13.85 11.27 -5.86
N LEU A 110 14.97 10.60 -5.65
CA LEU A 110 16.23 11.25 -5.33
C LEU A 110 16.88 11.72 -6.64
N PRO A 111 17.47 12.93 -6.67
CA PRO A 111 18.24 13.35 -7.83
C PRO A 111 19.41 12.39 -8.03
N PRO A 112 19.74 12.02 -9.28
CA PRO A 112 20.87 11.15 -9.54
C PRO A 112 22.15 11.84 -9.07
N LEU A 113 22.95 11.15 -8.25
CA LEU A 113 24.26 11.63 -7.86
C LEU A 113 25.25 11.36 -9.01
N PRO A 114 26.16 12.31 -9.33
CA PRO A 114 27.17 12.08 -10.34
C PRO A 114 28.03 10.90 -9.94
N GLN A 115 28.07 9.90 -10.82
CA GLN A 115 28.81 8.68 -10.60
C GLN A 115 30.31 8.95 -10.79
N VAL A 116 31.07 8.87 -9.71
CA VAL A 116 32.53 9.14 -9.71
C VAL A 116 33.38 7.96 -10.18
N TYR A 117 32.80 6.75 -10.26
CA TYR A 117 33.45 5.54 -10.77
C TYR A 117 32.40 4.58 -11.34
N ASP A 118 32.78 3.76 -12.33
CA ASP A 118 31.91 2.72 -12.87
C ASP A 118 31.52 1.71 -11.77
N ASN A 119 30.22 1.62 -11.49
CA ASN A 119 29.68 0.69 -10.50
C ASN A 119 29.64 -0.70 -11.13
N LYS A 120 30.57 -1.56 -10.72
CA LYS A 120 30.64 -2.96 -11.15
C LYS A 120 29.78 -3.90 -10.29
N LEU A 121 29.07 -3.37 -9.30
CA LEU A 121 28.18 -4.16 -8.45
C LEU A 121 26.85 -4.37 -9.17
N GLU A 122 26.33 -5.60 -9.14
CA GLU A 122 24.99 -5.90 -9.63
C GLU A 122 23.97 -5.11 -8.81
N GLN A 123 23.28 -4.16 -9.45
CA GLN A 123 22.27 -3.32 -8.80
C GLN A 123 20.88 -3.99 -8.70
N ASN A 124 20.80 -5.30 -8.91
CA ASN A 124 19.53 -6.03 -8.94
C ASN A 124 19.07 -6.51 -7.56
N SER A 125 19.49 -5.86 -6.48
CA SER A 125 19.04 -6.25 -5.15
C SER A 125 17.55 -5.92 -4.99
N PRO A 126 16.70 -6.89 -4.61
CA PRO A 126 15.28 -6.63 -4.35
C PRO A 126 15.07 -5.66 -3.18
N PHE A 127 16.11 -5.42 -2.37
CA PHE A 127 16.08 -4.51 -1.23
C PHE A 127 16.32 -3.04 -1.60
N PHE A 128 16.83 -2.74 -2.78
CA PHE A 128 17.20 -1.38 -3.18
C PHE A 128 16.49 -1.00 -4.48
N ARG A 129 15.20 -0.67 -4.37
CA ARG A 129 14.46 -0.05 -5.45
C ARG A 129 14.63 1.46 -5.35
N GLU A 130 15.12 2.08 -6.43
CA GLU A 130 15.29 3.52 -6.48
C GLU A 130 13.95 4.23 -6.19
N GLY A 131 14.01 5.23 -5.32
CA GLY A 131 12.87 6.02 -4.90
C GLY A 131 11.91 5.34 -3.91
N PHE A 132 12.09 4.07 -3.55
CA PHE A 132 11.29 3.45 -2.49
C PHE A 132 11.86 3.78 -1.12
N ILE A 133 10.99 4.21 -0.20
CA ILE A 133 11.33 4.29 1.22
C ILE A 133 11.22 2.87 1.76
N GLY A 134 12.34 2.20 2.03
CA GLY A 134 12.35 0.88 2.66
C GLY A 134 11.82 0.92 4.08
N ASN A 135 10.99 -0.07 4.46
CA ASN A 135 10.42 -0.14 5.81
C ASN A 135 10.78 -1.46 6.47
N ILE A 136 11.05 -1.37 7.78
CA ILE A 136 11.36 -2.52 8.61
C ILE A 136 10.21 -2.65 9.62
N PHE A 137 9.51 -3.77 9.54
CA PHE A 137 8.52 -4.16 10.52
C PHE A 137 9.18 -5.04 11.56
N VAL A 138 8.97 -4.69 12.82
CA VAL A 138 9.52 -5.40 13.96
C VAL A 138 8.36 -5.81 14.86
N GLU A 139 8.16 -7.10 14.98
CA GLU A 139 7.18 -7.69 15.90
C GLU A 139 7.90 -8.35 17.06
N GLY A 140 7.42 -8.09 18.28
CA GLY A 140 8.01 -8.66 19.49
C GLY A 140 7.16 -8.33 20.71
N ASP A 141 7.62 -8.78 21.87
CA ASP A 141 6.96 -8.50 23.15
C ASP A 141 6.84 -6.97 23.36
N PRO A 142 5.62 -6.41 23.47
CA PRO A 142 5.41 -4.97 23.60
C PRO A 142 6.15 -4.35 24.79
N ALA A 143 6.28 -5.08 25.90
CA ALA A 143 6.98 -4.58 27.09
C ALA A 143 8.49 -4.44 26.82
N LYS A 144 9.07 -5.40 26.07
CA LYS A 144 10.49 -5.37 25.69
C LYS A 144 10.77 -4.34 24.60
N ILE A 145 9.89 -4.20 23.61
CA ILE A 145 10.01 -3.13 22.59
C ILE A 145 9.91 -1.75 23.24
N LYS A 146 9.00 -1.54 24.19
CA LYS A 146 8.89 -0.27 24.94
C LYS A 146 10.15 0.04 25.76
N TYR A 147 10.88 -0.98 26.21
CA TYR A 147 12.16 -0.81 26.88
C TYR A 147 13.22 -0.23 25.93
N LEU A 148 13.28 -0.65 24.66
CA LEU A 148 14.21 -0.10 23.67
C LEU A 148 14.08 1.43 23.52
N ASN A 149 12.85 1.95 23.57
CA ASN A 149 12.57 3.39 23.45
C ASN A 149 12.90 4.20 24.71
N LYS A 150 13.22 3.56 25.86
CA LYS A 150 13.54 4.29 27.09
C LYS A 150 14.94 4.91 27.10
N GLY A 151 15.80 4.59 26.14
CA GLY A 151 17.11 5.23 25.99
C GLY A 151 17.91 5.22 27.29
N GLY A 152 18.05 4.05 27.93
CA GLY A 152 18.85 3.88 29.13
C GLY A 152 20.21 3.27 28.77
N GLY A 153 21.29 3.80 29.33
CA GLY A 153 22.63 3.21 29.24
C GLY A 153 22.78 1.84 29.93
N ASP A 154 21.70 1.32 30.49
CA ASP A 154 21.64 -0.01 31.08
C ASP A 154 21.38 -1.03 29.98
N PHE A 155 22.37 -1.89 29.76
CA PHE A 155 22.29 -2.99 28.83
C PHE A 155 21.15 -3.93 29.27
N HIS A 156 20.16 -4.18 28.39
CA HIS A 156 19.17 -5.22 28.66
C HIS A 156 19.92 -6.56 28.70
N PRO A 157 19.92 -7.29 29.82
CA PRO A 157 20.81 -8.44 30.01
C PRO A 157 20.49 -9.60 29.05
N ASP A 158 19.22 -9.70 28.64
CA ASP A 158 18.75 -10.73 27.74
C ASP A 158 18.53 -10.20 26.31
N PRO A 159 18.89 -10.96 25.26
CA PRO A 159 18.52 -10.63 23.89
C PRO A 159 16.99 -10.49 23.74
N ILE A 160 16.55 -9.38 23.15
CA ILE A 160 15.15 -9.19 22.78
C ILE A 160 14.92 -9.93 21.46
N LYS A 161 14.20 -11.05 21.53
CA LYS A 161 13.80 -11.80 20.33
C LYS A 161 12.67 -11.05 19.63
N VAL A 162 12.89 -10.73 18.36
CA VAL A 162 11.91 -10.06 17.49
C VAL A 162 11.85 -10.77 16.15
N GLN A 163 10.69 -10.70 15.51
CA GLN A 163 10.54 -11.02 14.09
C GLN A 163 10.73 -9.74 13.29
N VAL A 164 11.52 -9.80 12.23
CA VAL A 164 11.84 -8.64 11.39
C VAL A 164 11.43 -8.95 9.97
N GLN A 165 10.64 -8.06 9.36
CA GLN A 165 10.22 -8.16 7.98
C GLN A 165 10.54 -6.86 7.24
N TYR A 166 11.19 -6.97 6.09
CA TYR A 166 11.39 -5.85 5.18
C TYR A 166 10.20 -5.74 4.22
N ILE A 167 9.70 -4.52 4.03
CA ILE A 167 8.65 -4.22 3.05
C ILE A 167 9.08 -3.04 2.19
N GLY A 168 9.13 -3.29 0.88
CA GLY A 168 9.42 -2.33 -0.18
C GLY A 168 8.58 -2.56 -1.43
#